data_AF-A0A9X2HB45-F1
#
_entry.id   AF-A0A9X2HB45-F1
#
_cell.length_a   1.000
_cell.length_b   1.000
_cell.length_c   1.000
_cell.angle_alpha   90.00
_cell.angle_beta   90.00
_cell.angle_gamma   90.00
#
_symmetry.space_group_name_H-M   'P 1'
#
loop_
_entity.id
_entity.type
_entity.pdbx_description
1 polymer ?
#
loop_
_entity_poly.entity_id
_entity_poly.type
_entity_poly.pdbx_seq_one_letter_code
_entity_poly.pdbx_strand_id
1 'polypeptide(L)' 'MPAKRLPLPKRFSVALTEEAYDRLRALNSGYGLSNNYLLTVLLSRLDDYADPDRLARVFDDFISEYGAPSPGGMGAHKPE' A
#
# COMPACT_ATOMS: atom_id res chain seq x y z
N MET A 1 16.66 -0.54 26.66
CA MET A 1 15.24 -0.14 26.62
C MET A 1 14.57 -0.88 25.47
N PRO A 2 13.46 -1.59 25.66
CA PRO A 2 12.76 -2.24 24.54
C PRO A 2 12.24 -1.18 23.56
N ALA A 3 12.26 -1.51 22.27
CA ALA A 3 11.72 -0.63 21.23
C ALA A 3 10.22 -0.39 21.47
N LYS A 4 9.76 0.86 21.30
CA LYS A 4 8.33 1.21 21.40
C LYS A 4 7.58 0.53 20.26
N ARG A 5 6.55 -0.25 20.59
CA ARG A 5 5.65 -0.86 19.60
C ARG A 5 4.72 0.21 19.02
N LEU A 6 4.68 0.34 17.70
CA LEU A 6 3.71 1.18 17.00
C LEU A 6 2.34 0.46 17.00
N PRO A 7 1.26 1.09 17.51
CA PRO A 7 -0.07 0.53 17.41
C PRO A 7 -0.57 0.62 15.96
N LEU A 8 -1.17 -0.47 15.47
CA LEU A 8 -1.78 -0.55 14.14
C LEU A 8 -3.29 -0.80 14.29
N PRO A 9 -4.08 0.24 14.62
CA PRO A 9 -5.50 0.10 14.95
C PRO A 9 -6.39 -0.17 13.74
N LYS A 10 -5.92 0.13 12.53
CA LYS A 10 -6.66 -0.10 11.28
C LYS A 10 -6.19 -1.41 10.65
N ARG A 11 -7.12 -2.34 10.46
CA ARG A 11 -6.89 -3.61 9.78
C ARG A 11 -7.63 -3.56 8.45
N PHE A 12 -6.93 -3.80 7.37
CA PHE A 12 -7.50 -3.89 6.03
C PHE A 12 -6.79 -5.01 5.28
N SER A 13 -7.53 -5.73 4.43
CA SER A 13 -6.97 -6.74 3.54
C SER A 13 -6.65 -6.08 2.20
N VAL A 14 -5.48 -6.39 1.65
CA VAL A 14 -5.04 -5.86 0.35
C VAL A 14 -4.67 -7.04 -0.54
N ALA A 15 -5.22 -7.04 -1.76
CA ALA A 15 -4.71 -7.86 -2.84
C ALA A 15 -3.63 -7.05 -3.60
N LEU A 16 -2.50 -7.69 -3.89
CA LEU A 16 -1.38 -7.11 -4.64
C LEU A 16 -1.07 -8.00 -5.84
N THR A 17 -0.48 -7.43 -6.89
CA THR A 17 0.18 -8.22 -7.93
C THR A 17 1.37 -8.98 -7.33
N GLU A 18 1.80 -10.06 -7.98
CA GLU A 18 2.99 -10.82 -7.56
C GLU A 18 4.22 -9.91 -7.46
N GLU A 19 4.42 -9.05 -8.46
CA GLU A 19 5.53 -8.09 -8.47
C GLU A 19 5.49 -7.14 -7.27
N ALA A 20 4.33 -6.57 -6.94
CA ALA A 20 4.20 -5.67 -5.79
C ALA A 20 4.43 -6.41 -4.47
N TYR A 21 3.98 -7.67 -4.38
CA TYR A 21 4.23 -8.51 -3.21
C TYR A 21 5.72 -8.86 -3.05
N ASP A 22 6.43 -9.17 -4.13
CA ASP A 22 7.86 -9.47 -4.10
C ASP A 22 8.68 -8.27 -3.64
N ARG A 23 8.33 -7.06 -4.11
CA ARG A 23 8.96 -5.81 -3.63
C ARG A 23 8.73 -5.62 -2.13
N LEU A 24 7.51 -5.88 -1.64
CA LEU A 24 7.21 -5.81 -0.21
C LEU A 24 8.01 -6.85 0.59
N ARG A 25 8.19 -8.06 0.04
CA ARG A 25 8.95 -9.13 0.67
C ARG A 25 10.46 -8.84 0.69
N ALA A 26 11.00 -8.22 -0.35
CA ALA A 26 12.39 -7.75 -0.37
C ALA A 26 12.64 -6.72 0.73
N LEU A 27 11.71 -5.77 0.92
CA LEU A 27 11.77 -4.80 2.02
C LEU A 27 11.68 -5.49 3.39
N ASN A 28 10.81 -6.50 3.54
CA ASN A 28 10.76 -7.32 4.76
C ASN A 28 12.10 -8.00 5.04
N SER A 29 12.73 -8.59 4.03
CA SER A 29 14.04 -9.22 4.17
C SER A 29 15.14 -8.22 4.54
N GLY A 30 15.07 -6.98 4.06
CA GLY A 30 16.09 -5.96 4.34
C GLY A 30 15.95 -5.32 5.72
N TYR A 31 14.73 -5.06 6.17
CA TYR A 31 14.47 -4.29 7.40
C TYR A 31 13.92 -5.13 8.57
N GLY A 32 13.56 -6.39 8.35
CA GLY A 32 12.97 -7.28 9.36
C GLY A 32 11.57 -6.85 9.84
N LEU A 33 10.94 -5.91 9.15
CA LEU A 33 9.63 -5.35 9.52
C LEU A 33 8.49 -6.13 8.88
N SER A 34 7.42 -6.41 9.64
CA SER A 34 6.22 -7.04 9.08
C SER A 34 5.60 -6.19 7.97
N ASN A 35 4.86 -6.81 7.06
CA ASN A 35 4.20 -6.13 5.94
C ASN A 35 3.40 -4.90 6.37
N ASN A 36 2.69 -4.98 7.51
CA ASN A 36 1.91 -3.84 8.00
C ASN A 36 2.80 -2.69 8.49
N TYR A 37 3.95 -2.98 9.10
CA TYR A 37 4.92 -1.94 9.48
C TYR A 37 5.54 -1.29 8.24
N LEU A 38 5.88 -2.09 7.23
CA LEU A 38 6.43 -1.58 5.96
C LEU A 38 5.43 -0.66 5.26
N LEU A 39 4.18 -1.09 5.09
CA LEU A 39 3.13 -0.25 4.51
C LEU A 39 2.92 1.02 5.32
N THR A 40 3.01 0.94 6.65
CA THR A 40 2.90 2.13 7.51
C THR A 40 4.03 3.12 7.23
N VAL A 41 5.29 2.64 7.12
CA VAL A 41 6.43 3.51 6.81
C VAL A 41 6.29 4.12 5.42
N LEU A 42 6.00 3.31 4.40
CA LEU A 42 5.84 3.77 3.02
C LEU A 42 4.76 4.84 2.91
N LEU A 43 3.59 4.61 3.50
CA LEU A 43 2.47 5.55 3.36
C LEU A 43 2.62 6.77 4.27
N SER A 44 3.13 6.62 5.49
CA SER A 44 3.23 7.73 6.44
C SER A 44 4.38 8.68 6.15
N ARG A 45 5.40 8.20 5.40
CA ARG A 45 6.60 8.96 5.04
C ARG A 45 6.69 9.22 3.55
N LEU A 46 5.58 9.09 2.83
CA LEU A 46 5.57 9.20 1.37
C LEU A 46 6.19 10.52 0.91
N ASP A 47 5.81 11.63 1.56
CA ASP A 47 6.31 12.97 1.25
C ASP A 47 7.81 13.16 1.57
N ASP A 48 8.39 12.30 2.43
CA ASP A 48 9.82 12.38 2.78
C ASP A 48 10.71 11.87 1.62
N TYR A 49 10.18 11.01 0.73
CA TYR A 49 10.98 10.34 -0.30
C TYR A 49 10.38 10.34 -1.71
N ALA A 50 9.10 10.65 -1.88
CA ALA A 50 8.44 10.71 -3.17
C ALA A 50 8.28 12.16 -3.65
N ASP A 51 8.69 12.41 -4.89
CA ASP A 51 8.41 13.67 -5.57
C ASP A 51 6.91 13.73 -5.94
N PRO A 52 6.16 14.76 -5.51
CA PRO A 52 4.71 14.82 -5.73
C PRO A 52 4.30 14.81 -7.20
N ASP A 53 5.01 15.53 -8.06
CA ASP A 53 4.68 15.65 -9.48
C ASP A 53 4.93 14.33 -10.21
N ARG A 54 6.03 13.65 -9.89
CA ARG A 54 6.33 12.31 -10.41
C ARG A 54 5.32 11.29 -9.92
N LEU A 55 4.94 11.36 -8.65
CA LEU A 55 3.96 10.45 -8.08
C LEU A 55 2.62 10.59 -8.81
N ALA A 56 2.13 11.82 -9.01
CA ALA A 56 0.90 12.09 -9.74
C ALA A 56 0.91 11.48 -11.15
N ARG A 57 1.99 11.67 -11.91
CA ARG A 57 2.13 11.08 -13.25
C ARG A 57 2.06 9.56 -13.25
N VAL A 58 2.70 8.89 -12.28
CA VAL A 58 2.65 7.43 -12.17
C VAL A 58 1.22 6.94 -11.91
N PHE A 59 0.44 7.67 -11.10
CA PHE A 59 -0.97 7.36 -10.91
C PHE A 59 -1.79 7.58 -12.19
N ASP A 60 -1.57 8.70 -12.88
CA ASP A 60 -2.28 9.01 -14.12
C ASP A 60 -1.99 7.97 -15.21
N ASP A 61 -0.73 7.57 -15.37
CA ASP A 61 -0.31 6.54 -16.32
C ASP A 61 -0.98 5.19 -15.98
N PHE A 62 -0.97 4.80 -14.70
CA PHE A 62 -1.59 3.55 -14.26
C PHE A 62 -3.11 3.55 -14.49
N ILE A 63 -3.79 4.67 -14.18
CA ILE A 63 -5.23 4.83 -14.39
C ILE A 63 -5.54 4.82 -15.90
N SER A 64 -4.69 5.43 -16.72
CA SER A 64 -4.85 5.42 -18.18
C SER A 64 -4.68 4.01 -18.76
N GLU A 65 -3.80 3.18 -18.18
CA GLU A 65 -3.53 1.82 -18.66
C GLU A 65 -4.60 0.81 -18.21
N TYR A 66 -4.96 0.82 -16.92
CA TYR A 66 -5.81 -0.22 -16.32
C TYR A 66 -7.24 0.26 -15.99
N GLY A 67 -7.48 1.57 -16.06
CA GLY A 67 -8.69 2.20 -15.56
C GLY A 67 -8.71 2.37 -14.04
N ALA A 68 -9.55 3.28 -13.56
CA ALA A 68 -9.90 3.33 -12.14
C ALA A 68 -11.02 2.31 -11.87
N PRO A 69 -10.93 1.49 -10.81
CA PRO A 69 -12.04 0.60 -10.45
C PRO A 69 -13.29 1.43 -10.19
N SER A 70 -14.40 1.09 -10.86
CA SER A 70 -15.67 1.81 -10.71
C SER A 70 -16.06 1.89 -9.22
N PRO A 71 -16.60 3.04 -8.75
CA PRO A 71 -16.98 3.24 -7.35
C PRO A 71 -17.97 2.21 -6.76
N GLY A 72 -18.57 1.34 -7.57
CA GLY A 72 -19.47 0.26 -7.15
C GLY A 72 -18.83 -1.12 -6.94
N GLY A 73 -17.52 -1.28 -7.13
CA GLY A 73 -16.84 -2.59 -7.07
C GLY A 73 -16.49 -3.09 -5.67
N MET A 74 -16.49 -2.22 -4.66
CA MET A 74 -16.28 -2.62 -3.26
C MET A 74 -17.63 -2.83 -2.56
N GLY A 75 -18.18 -4.03 -2.72
CA GLY A 75 -19.24 -4.56 -1.86
C GLY A 75 -20.67 -4.41 -2.39
N ALA A 76 -21.00 -5.09 -3.48
CA ALA A 76 -22.37 -5.61 -3.64
C ALA A 76 -22.55 -6.78 -2.67
N HIS A 77 -22.76 -6.48 -1.38
CA HIS A 77 -23.34 -7.45 -0.46
C HIS A 77 -24.80 -7.63 -0.90
N LYS A 78 -25.09 -8.73 -1.60
CA LYS A 78 -26.46 -9.12 -1.97
C LYS A 78 -27.26 -9.32 -0.66
N PRO A 79 -28.42 -8.68 -0.45
CA PRO A 79 -29.36 -9.13 0.54
C PRO A 79 -30.22 -10.23 -0.11
N GLU A 80 -30.03 -11.47 0.30
CA GLU A 80 -31.04 -12.54 0.24
C GLU A 80 -30.94 -13.36 1.53
#